data_AF-A0A9W4H222-F1
#
_entry.id   AF-A0A9W4H222-F1
#
_cell.length_a   1.000
_cell.length_b   1.000
_cell.length_c   1.000
_cell.angle_alpha   90.00
_cell.angle_beta   90.00
_cell.angle_gamma   90.00
#
_symmetry.space_group_name_H-M   'P 1'
#
loop_
_entity.id
_entity.type
_entity.pdbx_description
1 polymer ?
#
loop_
_entity_poly.entity_id
_entity_poly.type
_entity_poly.pdbx_seq_one_letter_code
_entity_poly.pdbx_strand_id
1 'polypeptide(L)'
;MGALDLLNTALALLGGGVVAVIGTLLKLRSEVRTSARLVYAELTRNCTSVAYFRRTDTWPAATGGTSRTVWEQHGPSVARFQGGGLFHEVHRGYAALEGVQFIAADSALAEPQRSDLVDLAVSDLLSAVRALAAVAGIPQDQLDAEVRRLSARPVGPGGAEPGGGLTDSGAVPPALLATIVDRSGADAPPTARHRAHGPVECTVYDAGHSRLLPGKLARGWGDRPTGDPAVDDAYDILVQTCGFFHDVFGRRSIDNHGTPLTAVVHFGDGFGNTFWNGNRIIIGDGDDLVFKRFSVAPEVVVAELCNMMPEIARFGGAGQSGALGASLRDVFGLLVRQYAYGEAADDASWIVGEGLLLPGVDGEGLRSFRLPGTAYDDPVLGSDPQAAHMDEYRDEPRAEQREAAVHRNSGIPSRAFYRAAVALGGHAWECAGAVWYHALTHTGPQPPGGPADFGTATDPGAPVAFGTSATFAAFAERTVAVADKRYGSVATRVVRQAWSDIGVL
;
A
#
# COMPACT_ATOMS: atom_id res chain seq x y z
N MET A 1 -38.02 -40.71 -2.80
CA MET A 1 -36.68 -40.53 -3.40
C MET A 1 -36.37 -39.04 -3.38
N GLY A 2 -35.37 -38.64 -2.61
CA GLY A 2 -34.93 -37.24 -2.55
C GLY A 2 -34.13 -36.83 -3.78
N ALA A 3 -33.91 -35.53 -3.99
CA ALA A 3 -33.10 -35.01 -5.11
C ALA A 3 -31.67 -35.60 -5.13
N LEU A 4 -31.12 -35.95 -3.96
CA LEU A 4 -29.85 -36.65 -3.79
C LEU A 4 -29.90 -38.11 -4.27
N ASP A 5 -31.03 -38.82 -4.11
CA ASP A 5 -31.19 -40.18 -4.63
C ASP A 5 -31.27 -40.18 -6.16
N LEU A 6 -31.95 -39.19 -6.74
CA LEU A 6 -32.02 -39.03 -8.20
C LEU A 6 -30.66 -38.70 -8.81
N LEU A 7 -29.85 -37.87 -8.13
CA LEU A 7 -28.49 -37.56 -8.56
C LEU A 7 -27.57 -38.79 -8.48
N ASN A 8 -27.64 -39.55 -7.38
CA ASN A 8 -26.85 -40.77 -7.20
C ASN A 8 -27.26 -41.89 -8.17
N THR A 9 -28.56 -42.02 -8.48
CA THR A 9 -29.06 -42.99 -9.46
C THR A 9 -28.65 -42.60 -10.89
N ALA A 10 -28.64 -41.30 -11.21
CA ALA A 10 -28.16 -40.81 -12.51
C ALA A 10 -26.64 -40.99 -12.67
N LEU A 11 -25.86 -40.79 -11.61
CA LEU A 11 -24.41 -41.06 -11.61
C LEU A 11 -24.09 -42.56 -11.71
N ALA A 12 -24.93 -43.44 -11.15
CA ALA A 12 -24.75 -44.90 -11.23
C ALA A 12 -25.06 -45.49 -12.62
N LEU A 13 -25.87 -44.80 -13.44
CA LEU A 13 -26.23 -45.23 -14.80
C LEU A 13 -25.24 -44.76 -15.88
N LEU A 14 -24.38 -43.79 -15.56
CA LEU A 14 -23.36 -43.27 -16.47
C LEU A 14 -22.08 -44.09 -16.27
N GLY A 15 -21.73 -44.93 -17.25
CA GLY A 15 -20.48 -45.69 -17.21
C GLY A 15 -19.26 -44.80 -16.94
N GLY A 16 -18.22 -45.32 -16.29
CA GLY A 16 -17.08 -44.53 -15.76
C GLY A 16 -16.42 -43.56 -16.76
N GLY A 17 -16.48 -43.84 -18.06
CA GLY A 17 -16.05 -42.90 -19.11
C GLY A 17 -16.88 -41.62 -19.18
N VAL A 18 -18.20 -41.68 -18.99
CA VAL A 18 -19.08 -40.50 -19.03
C VAL A 18 -18.94 -39.65 -17.77
N VAL A 19 -18.76 -40.27 -16.60
CA VAL A 19 -18.46 -39.55 -15.35
C VAL A 19 -17.11 -38.83 -15.44
N ALA A 20 -16.08 -39.47 -16.02
CA ALA A 20 -14.79 -38.83 -16.26
C ALA A 20 -14.87 -37.66 -17.24
N VAL A 21 -15.67 -37.79 -18.32
CA VAL A 21 -15.92 -36.70 -19.28
C VAL A 21 -16.66 -35.53 -18.62
N ILE A 22 -17.70 -35.80 -17.81
CA ILE A 22 -18.45 -34.76 -17.08
C ILE A 22 -17.55 -34.07 -16.05
N GLY A 23 -16.75 -34.83 -15.29
CA GLY A 23 -15.79 -34.28 -14.33
C GLY A 23 -14.74 -33.39 -15.00
N THR A 24 -14.22 -33.82 -16.16
CA THR A 24 -13.27 -33.02 -16.96
C THR A 24 -13.91 -31.74 -17.48
N LEU A 25 -15.16 -31.80 -17.97
CA LEU A 25 -15.92 -30.63 -18.43
C LEU A 25 -16.25 -29.64 -17.30
N LEU A 26 -16.58 -30.14 -16.11
CA LEU A 26 -16.82 -29.31 -14.92
C LEU A 26 -15.53 -28.64 -14.45
N LYS A 27 -14.41 -29.38 -14.45
CA LYS A 27 -13.09 -28.86 -14.11
C LYS A 27 -12.65 -27.77 -15.10
N LEU A 28 -12.77 -28.02 -16.41
CA LEU A 28 -12.52 -27.03 -17.47
C LEU A 28 -13.40 -25.78 -17.31
N ARG A 29 -14.71 -25.95 -17.02
CA ARG A 29 -15.61 -24.81 -16.77
C ARG A 29 -15.22 -24.02 -15.53
N SER A 30 -14.78 -24.69 -14.47
CA SER A 30 -14.30 -24.03 -13.25
C SER A 30 -13.01 -23.25 -13.48
N GLU A 31 -12.04 -23.83 -14.19
CA GLU A 31 -10.76 -23.21 -14.52
C GLU A 31 -10.93 -21.99 -15.43
N VAL A 32 -11.84 -22.05 -16.41
CA VAL A 32 -12.18 -20.92 -17.28
C VAL A 32 -12.88 -19.81 -16.52
N ARG A 33 -13.84 -20.13 -15.64
CA ARG A 33 -14.54 -19.12 -14.82
C ARG A 33 -13.58 -18.42 -13.87
N THR A 34 -12.67 -19.16 -13.24
CA THR A 34 -11.62 -18.59 -12.39
C THR A 34 -10.67 -17.70 -13.20
N SER A 35 -10.20 -18.17 -14.35
CA SER A 35 -9.36 -17.38 -15.26
C SER A 35 -10.07 -16.09 -15.70
N ALA A 36 -11.36 -16.15 -16.04
CA ALA A 36 -12.15 -14.99 -16.43
C ALA A 36 -12.33 -14.00 -15.27
N ARG A 37 -12.46 -14.46 -14.01
CA ARG A 37 -12.53 -13.59 -12.83
C ARG A 37 -11.23 -12.83 -12.58
N LEU A 38 -10.09 -13.52 -12.72
CA LEU A 38 -8.78 -12.91 -12.55
C LEU A 38 -8.53 -11.85 -13.63
N VAL A 39 -8.80 -12.18 -14.88
CA VAL A 39 -8.68 -11.23 -16.00
C VAL A 39 -9.66 -10.06 -15.86
N TYR A 40 -10.89 -10.31 -15.39
CA TYR A 40 -11.87 -9.26 -15.09
C TYR A 40 -11.36 -8.29 -14.01
N ALA A 41 -10.76 -8.80 -12.94
CA ALA A 41 -10.20 -7.97 -11.86
C ALA A 41 -9.02 -7.11 -12.34
N GLU A 42 -8.09 -7.67 -13.11
CA GLU A 42 -6.99 -6.91 -13.71
C GLU A 42 -7.50 -5.82 -14.68
N LEU A 43 -8.41 -6.19 -15.60
CA LEU A 43 -8.93 -5.26 -16.60
C LEU A 43 -9.67 -4.08 -15.95
N THR A 44 -10.54 -4.34 -14.97
CA THR A 44 -11.29 -3.29 -14.26
C THR A 44 -10.42 -2.43 -13.35
N ARG A 45 -9.37 -3.01 -12.73
CA ARG A 45 -8.35 -2.24 -12.02
C ARG A 45 -7.64 -1.27 -12.95
N ASN A 46 -7.17 -1.74 -14.11
CA ASN A 46 -6.47 -0.88 -15.06
C ASN A 46 -7.37 0.21 -15.68
N CYS A 47 -8.68 -0.04 -15.77
CA CYS A 47 -9.67 0.94 -16.25
C CYS A 47 -9.84 2.16 -15.30
N THR A 48 -9.19 2.17 -14.14
CA THR A 48 -9.29 3.25 -13.14
C THR A 48 -8.88 4.61 -13.69
N SER A 49 -7.80 4.68 -14.44
CA SER A 49 -7.30 5.93 -15.02
C SER A 49 -8.23 6.46 -16.12
N VAL A 50 -8.79 5.54 -16.92
CA VAL A 50 -9.80 5.87 -17.94
C VAL A 50 -11.06 6.41 -17.28
N ALA A 51 -11.54 5.76 -16.23
CA ALA A 51 -12.70 6.23 -15.47
C ALA A 51 -12.48 7.60 -14.81
N TYR A 52 -11.27 7.87 -14.33
CA TYR A 52 -10.90 9.19 -13.80
C TYR A 52 -10.98 10.24 -14.90
N PHE A 53 -10.28 10.02 -16.02
CA PHE A 53 -10.29 10.91 -17.19
C PHE A 53 -11.72 11.20 -17.67
N ARG A 54 -12.58 10.17 -17.74
CA ARG A 54 -13.99 10.30 -18.14
C ARG A 54 -14.83 11.19 -17.23
N ARG A 55 -14.41 11.42 -15.99
CA ARG A 55 -15.09 12.30 -15.03
C ARG A 55 -14.48 13.69 -14.94
N THR A 56 -13.17 13.80 -15.16
CA THR A 56 -12.41 15.02 -14.83
C THR A 56 -11.81 15.72 -16.04
N ASP A 57 -11.90 15.10 -17.23
CA ASP A 57 -11.25 15.52 -18.46
C ASP A 57 -9.72 15.72 -18.33
N THR A 58 -9.14 15.08 -17.32
CA THR A 58 -7.71 15.17 -16.98
C THR A 58 -7.17 13.78 -16.67
N TRP A 59 -6.00 13.45 -17.20
CA TRP A 59 -5.32 12.21 -16.82
C TRP A 59 -4.65 12.38 -15.44
N PRO A 60 -4.68 11.36 -14.58
CA PRO A 60 -4.00 11.43 -13.28
C PRO A 60 -2.47 11.43 -13.48
N ALA A 61 -1.77 12.19 -12.63
CA ALA A 61 -0.34 12.49 -12.77
C ALA A 61 0.61 11.27 -12.60
N ALA A 62 0.09 10.15 -12.10
CA ALA A 62 0.80 8.89 -11.98
C ALA A 62 -0.13 7.75 -12.37
N THR A 63 0.00 7.26 -13.60
CA THR A 63 -0.60 5.99 -13.98
C THR A 63 0.47 4.94 -13.91
N GLY A 64 0.40 4.11 -12.86
CA GLY A 64 1.00 2.78 -12.93
C GLY A 64 0.57 2.16 -14.26
N GLY A 65 1.55 1.72 -15.06
CA GLY A 65 1.27 1.23 -16.41
C GLY A 65 0.19 0.14 -16.40
N THR A 66 -0.51 0.00 -17.53
CA THR A 66 -1.49 -1.07 -17.72
C THR A 66 -0.85 -2.44 -17.47
N SER A 67 -1.29 -3.16 -16.44
CA SER A 67 -0.85 -4.56 -16.22
C SER A 67 -1.51 -5.47 -17.24
N ARG A 68 -0.74 -6.32 -17.91
CA ARG A 68 -1.26 -7.41 -18.76
C ARG A 68 -0.90 -8.80 -18.24
N THR A 69 -0.26 -8.88 -17.08
CA THR A 69 0.33 -10.11 -16.55
C THR A 69 -0.72 -11.21 -16.35
N VAL A 70 -1.88 -10.87 -15.79
CA VAL A 70 -2.97 -11.83 -15.58
C VAL A 70 -3.58 -12.23 -16.92
N TRP A 71 -3.76 -11.29 -17.85
CA TRP A 71 -4.22 -11.59 -19.20
C TRP A 71 -3.26 -12.49 -19.99
N GLU A 72 -1.95 -12.28 -19.89
CA GLU A 72 -0.96 -13.11 -20.58
C GLU A 72 -0.90 -14.53 -20.00
N GLN A 73 -1.02 -14.65 -18.68
CA GLN A 73 -1.00 -15.93 -17.99
C GLN A 73 -2.30 -16.73 -18.20
N HIS A 74 -3.46 -16.07 -18.22
CA HIS A 74 -4.78 -16.72 -18.23
C HIS A 74 -5.54 -16.59 -19.56
N GLY A 75 -5.10 -15.73 -20.48
CA GLY A 75 -5.70 -15.52 -21.80
C GLY A 75 -5.80 -16.78 -22.66
N PRO A 76 -4.78 -17.66 -22.71
CA PRO A 76 -4.89 -18.95 -23.41
C PRO A 76 -6.02 -19.85 -22.88
N SER A 77 -6.33 -19.76 -21.58
CA SER A 77 -7.46 -20.49 -20.97
C SER A 77 -8.80 -19.88 -21.34
N VAL A 78 -8.86 -18.55 -21.47
CA VAL A 78 -10.04 -17.81 -21.97
C VAL A 78 -10.30 -18.10 -23.45
N ALA A 79 -9.27 -18.28 -24.28
CA ALA A 79 -9.38 -18.60 -25.71
C ALA A 79 -10.05 -19.96 -26.01
N ARG A 80 -9.94 -20.91 -25.08
CA ARG A 80 -10.53 -22.26 -25.21
C ARG A 80 -12.06 -22.24 -25.03
N PHE A 81 -12.64 -21.14 -24.58
CA PHE A 81 -14.07 -20.99 -24.34
C PHE A 81 -14.73 -20.14 -25.43
N GLN A 82 -15.81 -20.65 -26.05
CA GLN A 82 -16.57 -19.99 -27.12
C GLN A 82 -15.77 -19.59 -28.40
N GLY A 83 -14.89 -20.49 -28.88
CA GLY A 83 -14.36 -20.40 -30.25
C GLY A 83 -13.42 -19.21 -30.53
N GLY A 84 -12.78 -18.64 -29.51
CA GLY A 84 -11.86 -17.51 -29.62
C GLY A 84 -12.51 -16.12 -29.63
N GLY A 85 -13.85 -16.04 -29.68
CA GLY A 85 -14.58 -14.76 -29.68
C GLY A 85 -14.33 -13.93 -28.41
N LEU A 86 -14.49 -14.56 -27.24
CA LEU A 86 -14.19 -13.93 -25.95
C LEU A 86 -12.73 -13.47 -25.86
N PHE A 87 -11.79 -14.26 -26.36
CA PHE A 87 -10.37 -13.88 -26.36
C PHE A 87 -10.12 -12.65 -27.22
N HIS A 88 -10.75 -12.56 -28.39
CA HIS A 88 -10.62 -11.41 -29.28
C HIS A 88 -11.25 -10.15 -28.67
N GLU A 89 -12.42 -10.27 -28.03
CA GLU A 89 -13.07 -9.16 -27.32
C GLU A 89 -12.20 -8.64 -26.18
N VAL A 90 -11.63 -9.52 -25.36
CA VAL A 90 -10.75 -9.13 -24.25
C VAL A 90 -9.45 -8.52 -24.76
N HIS A 91 -8.84 -9.10 -25.79
CA HIS A 91 -7.64 -8.55 -26.41
C HIS A 91 -7.88 -7.14 -26.95
N ARG A 92 -9.03 -6.91 -27.62
CA ARG A 92 -9.46 -5.59 -28.09
C ARG A 92 -9.67 -4.62 -26.93
N GLY A 93 -10.25 -5.08 -25.81
CA GLY A 93 -10.38 -4.30 -24.59
C GLY A 93 -9.03 -3.80 -24.07
N TYR A 94 -8.02 -4.66 -23.94
CA TYR A 94 -6.68 -4.22 -23.54
C TYR A 94 -6.00 -3.30 -24.57
N ALA A 95 -6.21 -3.53 -25.87
CA ALA A 95 -5.69 -2.62 -26.91
C ALA A 95 -6.35 -1.24 -26.83
N ALA A 96 -7.65 -1.19 -26.56
CA ALA A 96 -8.38 0.06 -26.33
C ALA A 96 -7.89 0.75 -25.05
N LEU A 97 -7.66 0.01 -23.98
CA LEU A 97 -7.11 0.51 -22.72
C LEU A 97 -5.77 1.25 -22.92
N GLU A 98 -4.86 0.62 -23.67
CA GLU A 98 -3.56 1.19 -24.02
C GLU A 98 -3.72 2.42 -24.94
N GLY A 99 -4.69 2.38 -25.85
CA GLY A 99 -4.94 3.46 -26.82
C GLY A 99 -5.60 4.72 -26.26
N VAL A 100 -6.50 4.62 -25.28
CA VAL A 100 -7.30 5.76 -24.76
C VAL A 100 -6.43 6.93 -24.32
N GLN A 101 -5.30 6.65 -23.64
CA GLN A 101 -4.40 7.71 -23.17
C GLN A 101 -3.76 8.49 -24.33
N PHE A 102 -3.33 7.79 -25.38
CA PHE A 102 -2.71 8.42 -26.54
C PHE A 102 -3.74 9.24 -27.34
N ILE A 103 -4.95 8.70 -27.52
CA ILE A 103 -6.05 9.40 -28.19
C ILE A 103 -6.41 10.69 -27.43
N ALA A 104 -6.54 10.60 -26.09
CA ALA A 104 -6.87 11.75 -25.25
C ALA A 104 -5.79 12.85 -25.31
N ALA A 105 -4.51 12.47 -25.34
CA ALA A 105 -3.37 13.38 -25.34
C ALA A 105 -3.00 13.95 -26.72
N ASP A 106 -3.59 13.46 -27.82
CA ASP A 106 -3.17 13.83 -29.18
C ASP A 106 -3.64 15.24 -29.58
N SER A 107 -2.75 16.23 -29.50
CA SER A 107 -3.05 17.61 -29.88
C SER A 107 -3.33 17.81 -31.38
N ALA A 108 -3.05 16.83 -32.24
CA ALA A 108 -3.32 16.92 -33.67
C ALA A 108 -4.79 16.64 -34.03
N LEU A 109 -5.57 16.01 -33.14
CA LEU A 109 -6.98 15.72 -33.34
C LEU A 109 -7.87 16.90 -32.93
N ALA A 110 -8.87 17.23 -33.76
CA ALA A 110 -9.90 18.20 -33.36
C ALA A 110 -10.77 17.61 -32.24
N GLU A 111 -11.26 18.46 -31.33
CA GLU A 111 -11.97 18.03 -30.12
C GLU A 111 -13.16 17.07 -30.34
N PRO A 112 -14.03 17.27 -31.36
CA PRO A 112 -15.10 16.32 -31.65
C PRO A 112 -14.56 14.94 -32.07
N GLN A 113 -13.49 14.90 -32.88
CA GLN A 113 -12.88 13.67 -33.36
C GLN A 113 -12.15 12.92 -32.23
N ARG A 114 -11.46 13.66 -31.35
CA ARG A 114 -10.81 13.13 -30.14
C ARG A 114 -11.83 12.48 -29.22
N SER A 115 -12.94 13.17 -28.94
CA SER A 115 -14.03 12.67 -28.10
C SER A 115 -14.68 11.41 -28.68
N ASP A 116 -14.95 11.38 -29.99
CA ASP A 116 -15.56 10.22 -30.66
C ASP A 116 -14.65 8.98 -30.60
N LEU A 117 -13.33 9.17 -30.77
CA LEU A 117 -12.35 8.08 -30.67
C LEU A 117 -12.18 7.56 -29.24
N VAL A 118 -12.23 8.44 -28.23
CA VAL A 118 -12.28 8.03 -26.82
C VAL A 118 -13.55 7.24 -26.51
N ASP A 119 -14.71 7.72 -26.97
CA ASP A 119 -15.99 7.01 -26.78
C ASP A 119 -15.97 5.62 -27.44
N LEU A 120 -15.37 5.49 -28.62
CA LEU A 120 -15.20 4.21 -29.31
C LEU A 120 -14.30 3.25 -28.51
N ALA A 121 -13.15 3.72 -28.02
CA ALA A 121 -12.25 2.90 -27.23
C ALA A 121 -12.86 2.48 -25.87
N VAL A 122 -13.64 3.37 -25.23
CA VAL A 122 -14.42 3.03 -24.02
C VAL A 122 -15.51 2.00 -24.33
N SER A 123 -16.13 2.05 -25.51
CA SER A 123 -17.10 1.04 -25.94
C SER A 123 -16.45 -0.35 -26.10
N ASP A 124 -15.24 -0.42 -26.64
CA ASP A 124 -14.48 -1.67 -26.73
C ASP A 124 -14.08 -2.21 -25.35
N LEU A 125 -13.70 -1.33 -24.41
CA LEU A 125 -13.46 -1.69 -23.01
C LEU A 125 -14.71 -2.27 -22.34
N LEU A 126 -15.84 -1.60 -22.47
CA LEU A 126 -17.11 -2.05 -21.90
C LEU A 126 -17.56 -3.38 -22.48
N SER A 127 -17.28 -3.63 -23.76
CA SER A 127 -17.58 -4.91 -24.41
C SER A 127 -16.74 -6.04 -23.79
N ALA A 128 -15.43 -5.81 -23.60
CA ALA A 128 -14.54 -6.76 -22.94
C ALA A 128 -14.95 -7.05 -21.48
N VAL A 129 -15.27 -5.99 -20.71
CA VAL A 129 -15.71 -6.10 -19.30
C VAL A 129 -17.01 -6.90 -19.19
N ARG A 130 -18.00 -6.65 -20.06
CA ARG A 130 -19.27 -7.40 -20.08
C ARG A 130 -19.06 -8.87 -20.47
N ALA A 131 -18.24 -9.12 -21.48
CA ALA A 131 -17.95 -10.48 -21.94
C ALA A 131 -17.25 -11.31 -20.86
N LEU A 132 -16.26 -10.72 -20.17
CA LEU A 132 -15.60 -11.35 -19.03
C LEU A 132 -16.55 -11.57 -17.85
N ALA A 133 -17.35 -10.56 -17.49
CA ALA A 133 -18.32 -10.65 -16.39
C ALA A 133 -19.30 -11.81 -16.59
N ALA A 134 -19.79 -12.01 -17.81
CA ALA A 134 -20.71 -13.10 -18.14
C ALA A 134 -20.08 -14.49 -17.92
N VAL A 135 -18.80 -14.67 -18.29
CA VAL A 135 -18.09 -15.94 -18.11
C VAL A 135 -17.65 -16.15 -16.66
N ALA A 136 -17.20 -15.09 -16.01
CA ALA A 136 -16.78 -15.04 -14.62
C ALA A 136 -17.94 -15.21 -13.62
N GLY A 137 -19.18 -14.97 -14.06
CA GLY A 137 -20.35 -14.98 -13.18
C GLY A 137 -20.29 -13.84 -12.16
N ILE A 138 -19.91 -12.64 -12.61
CA ILE A 138 -19.91 -11.43 -11.80
C ILE A 138 -21.36 -10.96 -11.59
N PRO A 139 -21.75 -10.56 -10.37
CA PRO A 139 -23.06 -9.98 -10.09
C PRO A 139 -23.39 -8.77 -11.00
N GLN A 140 -24.65 -8.65 -11.44
CA GLN A 140 -25.06 -7.60 -12.40
C GLN A 140 -24.93 -6.19 -11.83
N ASP A 141 -25.18 -6.01 -10.53
CA ASP A 141 -25.01 -4.75 -9.82
C ASP A 141 -23.54 -4.27 -9.82
N GLN A 142 -22.59 -5.20 -9.66
CA GLN A 142 -21.16 -4.92 -9.77
C GLN A 142 -20.76 -4.55 -11.21
N LEU A 143 -21.29 -5.27 -12.20
CA LEU A 143 -21.07 -4.94 -13.62
C LEU A 143 -21.65 -3.56 -13.97
N ASP A 144 -22.86 -3.25 -13.50
CA ASP A 144 -23.52 -1.98 -13.75
C ASP A 144 -22.77 -0.81 -13.10
N ALA A 145 -22.17 -1.02 -11.93
CA ALA A 145 -21.33 -0.02 -11.29
C ALA A 145 -20.09 0.32 -12.15
N GLU A 146 -19.44 -0.70 -12.71
CA GLU A 146 -18.27 -0.51 -13.56
C GLU A 146 -18.63 0.13 -14.90
N VAL A 147 -19.78 -0.26 -15.49
CA VAL A 147 -20.31 0.38 -16.70
C VAL A 147 -20.60 1.86 -16.45
N ARG A 148 -21.28 2.20 -15.34
CA ARG A 148 -21.53 3.60 -14.98
C ARG A 148 -20.25 4.38 -14.77
N ARG A 149 -19.22 3.75 -14.19
CA ARG A 149 -17.93 4.36 -13.92
C ARG A 149 -17.19 4.72 -15.20
N LEU A 150 -17.18 3.83 -16.20
CA LEU A 150 -16.49 4.05 -17.48
C LEU A 150 -17.29 4.91 -18.46
N SER A 151 -18.63 4.88 -18.40
CA SER A 151 -19.50 5.70 -19.24
C SER A 151 -19.72 7.13 -18.72
N ALA A 152 -19.13 7.51 -17.59
CA ALA A 152 -19.21 8.86 -17.06
C ALA A 152 -18.72 9.90 -18.09
N ARG A 153 -19.23 11.14 -17.97
CA ARG A 153 -18.76 12.30 -18.75
C ARG A 153 -18.38 13.43 -17.80
N PRO A 154 -17.48 14.34 -18.22
CA PRO A 154 -17.08 15.48 -17.39
C PRO A 154 -18.29 16.34 -17.05
N VAL A 155 -18.47 16.63 -15.76
CA VAL A 155 -19.46 17.61 -15.30
C VAL A 155 -18.79 18.98 -15.42
N GLY A 156 -19.48 19.95 -16.03
CA GLY A 156 -18.95 21.30 -16.25
C GLY A 156 -18.44 22.00 -14.98
N PRO A 157 -17.75 23.15 -15.11
CA PRO A 157 -16.94 23.72 -14.04
C PRO A 157 -17.83 24.19 -12.88
N GLY A 158 -17.97 23.34 -11.86
CA GLY A 158 -18.74 23.61 -10.66
C GLY A 158 -19.39 22.35 -10.09
N GLY A 159 -18.63 21.54 -9.35
CA GLY A 159 -19.18 20.50 -8.48
C GLY A 159 -18.67 19.08 -8.75
N ALA A 160 -17.39 18.82 -8.46
CA ALA A 160 -16.89 17.53 -7.99
C ALA A 160 -15.44 17.70 -7.53
N GLU A 161 -15.18 17.49 -6.25
CA GLU A 161 -13.80 17.46 -5.74
C GLU A 161 -13.03 16.24 -6.29
N PRO A 162 -11.73 16.39 -6.57
CA PRO A 162 -10.93 15.35 -7.24
C PRO A 162 -10.75 14.13 -6.34
N GLY A 163 -11.46 13.05 -6.65
CA GLY A 163 -11.28 11.73 -6.03
C GLY A 163 -9.97 11.10 -6.48
N GLY A 164 -8.98 11.07 -5.58
CA GLY A 164 -7.66 10.47 -5.78
C GLY A 164 -7.72 8.99 -6.18
N GLY A 165 -6.90 8.63 -7.16
CA GLY A 165 -6.80 7.29 -7.73
C GLY A 165 -6.29 6.26 -6.71
N LEU A 166 -6.84 5.05 -6.83
CA LEU A 166 -6.37 3.84 -6.14
C LEU A 166 -5.05 3.39 -6.78
N THR A 167 -3.96 3.41 -6.04
CA THR A 167 -2.75 2.66 -6.34
C THR A 167 -2.67 1.47 -5.40
N ASP A 168 -2.34 0.28 -5.92
CA ASP A 168 -2.05 -0.95 -5.16
C ASP A 168 -0.76 -0.87 -4.33
N SER A 169 -0.35 0.34 -3.96
CA SER A 169 0.78 0.63 -3.09
C SER A 169 0.25 0.83 -1.67
N GLY A 170 -0.01 -0.28 -0.98
CA GLY A 170 -0.34 -0.28 0.45
C GLY A 170 0.75 -0.95 1.28
N ALA A 171 0.54 -1.03 2.59
CA ALA A 171 1.59 -1.46 3.52
C ALA A 171 1.98 -2.95 3.39
N VAL A 172 1.09 -3.76 2.80
CA VAL A 172 1.35 -5.17 2.44
C VAL A 172 2.02 -5.22 1.06
N PRO A 173 3.24 -5.81 0.95
CA PRO A 173 3.89 -6.03 -0.33
C PRO A 173 2.97 -6.74 -1.34
N PRO A 174 2.91 -6.33 -2.61
CA PRO A 174 2.03 -6.94 -3.61
C PRO A 174 2.16 -8.47 -3.76
N ALA A 175 3.35 -9.01 -3.47
CA ALA A 175 3.60 -10.46 -3.50
C ALA A 175 2.82 -11.25 -2.43
N LEU A 176 2.54 -10.64 -1.27
CA LEU A 176 1.77 -11.25 -0.18
C LEU A 176 0.25 -11.16 -0.39
N LEU A 177 -0.21 -10.15 -1.14
CA LEU A 177 -1.63 -10.01 -1.49
C LEU A 177 -2.10 -11.10 -2.48
N ALA A 178 -1.18 -11.76 -3.18
CA ALA A 178 -1.48 -12.74 -4.22
C ALA A 178 -1.80 -14.16 -3.68
N THR A 179 -1.53 -14.46 -2.42
CA THR A 179 -1.55 -15.82 -1.85
C THR A 179 -2.80 -16.17 -1.02
N ILE A 180 -3.76 -15.26 -0.87
CA ILE A 180 -4.83 -15.35 0.14
C ILE A 180 -6.21 -15.58 -0.53
N VAL A 181 -6.67 -16.84 -0.56
CA VAL A 181 -8.08 -17.20 -0.82
C VAL A 181 -8.47 -18.47 -0.02
N ASP A 182 -9.50 -18.34 0.82
CA ASP A 182 -10.36 -19.37 1.46
C ASP A 182 -10.11 -19.71 2.96
N ARG A 183 -11.17 -19.46 3.76
CA ARG A 183 -11.61 -20.04 5.07
C ARG A 183 -11.28 -19.33 6.39
N SER A 184 -12.25 -19.41 7.32
CA SER A 184 -12.51 -18.51 8.47
C SER A 184 -12.28 -19.14 9.86
N GLY A 185 -11.91 -18.33 10.87
CA GLY A 185 -12.17 -18.59 12.30
C GLY A 185 -11.13 -18.00 13.29
N ALA A 186 -11.57 -17.24 14.30
CA ALA A 186 -10.79 -16.22 15.04
C ALA A 186 -10.59 -16.44 16.57
N ASP A 187 -9.66 -15.67 17.20
CA ASP A 187 -9.85 -14.81 18.41
C ASP A 187 -8.60 -13.94 18.78
N ALA A 188 -8.77 -12.85 19.57
CA ALA A 188 -7.83 -11.69 19.71
C ALA A 188 -7.37 -11.26 21.16
N PRO A 189 -6.26 -10.48 21.33
CA PRO A 189 -5.76 -9.90 22.61
C PRO A 189 -5.74 -8.32 22.69
N PRO A 190 -5.28 -7.65 23.80
CA PRO A 190 -5.82 -6.36 24.32
C PRO A 190 -5.02 -5.04 24.06
N THR A 191 -5.60 -3.87 24.44
CA THR A 191 -5.28 -2.45 24.06
C THR A 191 -4.53 -1.57 25.11
N ALA A 192 -3.92 -0.46 24.68
CA ALA A 192 -3.08 0.51 25.45
C ALA A 192 -3.65 1.97 25.55
N ARG A 193 -3.01 2.86 26.36
CA ARG A 193 -3.54 4.17 26.85
C ARG A 193 -2.92 5.44 26.20
N HIS A 194 -3.71 6.53 26.16
CA HIS A 194 -3.44 7.84 25.53
C HIS A 194 -2.62 8.86 26.31
N ARG A 195 -1.76 9.61 25.59
CA ARG A 195 -1.33 10.98 25.92
C ARG A 195 -1.38 11.83 24.64
N ALA A 196 -2.01 13.01 24.68
CA ALA A 196 -2.21 13.88 23.52
C ALA A 196 -1.76 15.31 23.82
N HIS A 197 -0.85 15.91 23.03
CA HIS A 197 -0.61 17.36 22.99
C HIS A 197 -0.17 17.86 21.58
N GLY A 198 -0.80 18.97 21.14
CA GLY A 198 -0.68 19.65 19.82
C GLY A 198 -1.98 19.57 18.98
N PRO A 199 -2.71 20.66 18.64
CA PRO A 199 -4.06 20.56 18.08
C PRO A 199 -4.02 20.34 16.56
N VAL A 200 -3.70 19.13 16.13
CA VAL A 200 -4.05 18.65 14.79
C VAL A 200 -5.37 17.92 14.92
N GLU A 201 -6.41 18.43 14.27
CA GLU A 201 -7.73 17.81 14.29
C GLU A 201 -7.64 16.41 13.67
N CYS A 202 -8.15 15.40 14.39
CA CYS A 202 -8.14 14.00 13.99
C CYS A 202 -9.58 13.51 13.88
N THR A 203 -9.92 12.91 12.75
CA THR A 203 -11.29 12.47 12.45
C THR A 203 -11.29 11.07 11.85
N VAL A 204 -12.20 10.22 12.32
CA VAL A 204 -12.38 8.85 11.83
C VAL A 204 -13.78 8.69 11.24
N TYR A 205 -13.84 8.15 10.03
CA TYR A 205 -15.06 7.73 9.36
C TYR A 205 -15.14 6.21 9.27
N ASP A 206 -16.36 5.70 9.26
CA ASP A 206 -16.70 4.31 9.07
C ASP A 206 -17.31 4.14 7.67
N ALA A 207 -16.66 3.35 6.81
CA ALA A 207 -17.16 3.06 5.47
C ALA A 207 -18.25 1.99 5.43
N GLY A 208 -18.54 1.30 6.54
CA GLY A 208 -19.58 0.29 6.66
C GLY A 208 -19.38 -0.88 5.70
N HIS A 209 -18.13 -1.30 5.53
CA HIS A 209 -17.68 -2.30 4.55
C HIS A 209 -17.92 -1.92 3.08
N SER A 210 -18.27 -0.66 2.82
CA SER A 210 -18.31 -0.10 1.48
C SER A 210 -16.91 0.34 1.03
N ARG A 211 -16.73 0.47 -0.28
CA ARG A 211 -15.57 1.16 -0.87
C ARG A 211 -15.87 2.62 -1.22
N LEU A 212 -17.06 3.11 -0.88
CA LEU A 212 -17.44 4.51 -1.07
C LEU A 212 -16.92 5.35 0.11
N LEU A 213 -16.08 6.33 -0.21
CA LEU A 213 -15.46 7.22 0.77
C LEU A 213 -16.24 8.53 0.92
N PRO A 214 -16.18 9.18 2.11
CA PRO A 214 -15.52 8.70 3.31
C PRO A 214 -16.36 7.76 4.18
N GLY A 215 -17.65 7.59 3.88
CA GLY A 215 -18.58 6.89 4.77
C GLY A 215 -19.20 7.83 5.81
N LYS A 216 -19.60 7.27 6.96
CA LYS A 216 -20.26 8.00 8.06
C LYS A 216 -19.20 8.46 9.07
N LEU A 217 -19.35 9.68 9.58
CA LEU A 217 -18.51 10.14 10.69
C LEU A 217 -18.69 9.22 11.92
N ALA A 218 -17.61 8.62 12.39
CA ALA A 218 -17.61 7.67 13.49
C ALA A 218 -17.06 8.31 14.78
N ARG A 219 -15.96 9.07 14.70
CA ARG A 219 -15.35 9.76 15.84
C ARG A 219 -14.64 11.05 15.40
N GLY A 220 -14.96 12.16 16.04
CA GLY A 220 -14.32 13.46 15.81
C GLY A 220 -13.31 13.84 16.90
N TRP A 221 -12.63 14.97 16.70
CA TRP A 221 -11.62 15.47 17.64
C TRP A 221 -12.23 15.78 19.01
N GLY A 222 -11.66 15.15 20.05
CA GLY A 222 -12.10 15.31 21.43
C GLY A 222 -13.31 14.45 21.82
N ASP A 223 -13.87 13.67 20.88
CA ASP A 223 -14.92 12.72 21.17
C ASP A 223 -14.40 11.55 22.02
N ARG A 224 -15.28 11.03 22.88
CA ARG A 224 -15.01 9.84 23.69
C ARG A 224 -14.87 8.60 22.79
N PRO A 225 -14.16 7.56 23.25
CA PRO A 225 -14.12 6.27 22.57
C PRO A 225 -15.52 5.75 22.23
N THR A 226 -15.69 5.16 21.06
CA THR A 226 -16.98 4.70 20.53
C THR A 226 -17.34 3.30 21.00
N GLY A 227 -16.34 2.51 21.42
CA GLY A 227 -16.47 1.09 21.72
C GLY A 227 -16.27 0.18 20.50
N ASP A 228 -16.07 0.76 19.32
CA ASP A 228 -15.61 0.04 18.13
C ASP A 228 -14.07 0.05 18.12
N PRO A 229 -13.40 -1.13 18.22
CA PRO A 229 -11.95 -1.20 18.26
C PRO A 229 -11.26 -0.60 17.03
N ALA A 230 -11.79 -0.76 15.83
CA ALA A 230 -11.14 -0.22 14.63
C ALA A 230 -11.20 1.30 14.61
N VAL A 231 -12.35 1.87 14.96
CA VAL A 231 -12.53 3.33 15.07
C VAL A 231 -11.64 3.91 16.15
N ASP A 232 -11.61 3.28 17.33
CA ASP A 232 -10.84 3.76 18.47
C ASP A 232 -9.33 3.63 18.21
N ASP A 233 -8.85 2.46 17.78
CA ASP A 233 -7.44 2.26 17.41
C ASP A 233 -7.00 3.27 16.32
N ALA A 234 -7.82 3.49 15.28
CA ALA A 234 -7.49 4.43 14.21
C ALA A 234 -7.38 5.87 14.71
N TYR A 235 -8.35 6.33 15.52
CA TYR A 235 -8.30 7.67 16.12
C TYR A 235 -7.02 7.82 16.95
N ASP A 236 -6.70 6.77 17.69
CA ASP A 236 -5.60 6.74 18.62
C ASP A 236 -4.25 6.83 17.89
N ILE A 237 -4.11 6.11 16.78
CA ILE A 237 -2.95 6.19 15.88
C ILE A 237 -2.76 7.61 15.34
N LEU A 238 -3.82 8.28 14.87
CA LEU A 238 -3.71 9.63 14.34
C LEU A 238 -3.17 10.61 15.39
N VAL A 239 -3.74 10.55 16.60
CA VAL A 239 -3.34 11.41 17.73
C VAL A 239 -1.89 11.14 18.13
N GLN A 240 -1.50 9.87 18.27
CA GLN A 240 -0.13 9.47 18.62
C GLN A 240 0.87 9.91 17.55
N THR A 241 0.51 9.79 16.27
CA THR A 241 1.36 10.22 15.15
C THR A 241 1.63 11.72 15.23
N CYS A 242 0.58 12.55 15.35
CA CYS A 242 0.73 13.99 15.47
C CYS A 242 1.50 14.38 16.73
N GLY A 243 1.20 13.75 17.87
CA GLY A 243 1.89 13.97 19.14
C GLY A 243 3.38 13.69 19.03
N PHE A 244 3.77 12.54 18.46
CA PHE A 244 5.17 12.18 18.24
C PHE A 244 5.91 13.20 17.37
N PHE A 245 5.39 13.50 16.18
CA PHE A 245 6.04 14.44 15.25
C PHE A 245 6.18 15.84 15.85
N HIS A 246 5.20 16.28 16.63
CA HIS A 246 5.23 17.55 17.33
C HIS A 246 6.25 17.52 18.50
N ASP A 247 6.13 16.56 19.40
CA ASP A 247 6.88 16.55 20.66
C ASP A 247 8.36 16.22 20.45
N VAL A 248 8.67 15.35 19.49
CA VAL A 248 10.04 14.91 19.22
C VAL A 248 10.74 15.81 18.19
N PHE A 249 10.03 16.26 17.16
CA PHE A 249 10.64 16.98 16.04
C PHE A 249 10.18 18.44 15.87
N GLY A 250 9.26 18.91 16.73
CA GLY A 250 8.65 20.25 16.59
C GLY A 250 7.82 20.40 15.31
N ARG A 251 7.46 19.29 14.64
CA ARG A 251 6.83 19.29 13.32
C ARG A 251 5.32 19.43 13.47
N ARG A 252 4.72 20.35 12.70
CA ARG A 252 3.27 20.60 12.75
C ARG A 252 2.54 19.62 11.82
N SER A 253 1.99 18.53 12.38
CA SER A 253 1.50 17.38 11.60
C SER A 253 2.62 16.69 10.80
N ILE A 254 2.28 15.72 9.95
CA ILE A 254 3.25 14.95 9.16
C ILE A 254 3.76 15.76 7.97
N ASP A 255 2.97 16.71 7.46
CA ASP A 255 3.32 17.56 6.32
C ASP A 255 4.05 18.85 6.70
N ASN A 256 4.21 19.12 8.01
CA ASN A 256 4.72 20.37 8.57
C ASN A 256 3.84 21.61 8.35
N HIS A 257 2.59 21.44 7.91
CA HIS A 257 1.64 22.53 7.70
C HIS A 257 0.46 22.52 8.69
N GLY A 258 0.39 21.50 9.55
CA GLY A 258 -0.69 21.34 10.52
C GLY A 258 -1.98 20.81 9.89
N THR A 259 -1.89 20.12 8.75
CA THR A 259 -3.06 19.54 8.10
C THR A 259 -3.75 18.52 9.02
N PRO A 260 -5.09 18.62 9.20
CA PRO A 260 -5.88 17.62 9.92
C PRO A 260 -5.68 16.21 9.37
N LEU A 261 -5.70 15.21 10.25
CA LEU A 261 -5.62 13.82 9.84
C LEU A 261 -7.01 13.20 9.79
N THR A 262 -7.28 12.48 8.70
CA THR A 262 -8.52 11.73 8.54
C THR A 262 -8.21 10.26 8.30
N ALA A 263 -8.89 9.38 9.03
CA ALA A 263 -8.90 7.95 8.78
C ALA A 263 -10.28 7.47 8.30
N VAL A 264 -10.29 6.41 7.49
CA VAL A 264 -11.48 5.65 7.15
C VAL A 264 -11.24 4.19 7.50
N VAL A 265 -12.06 3.66 8.40
CA VAL A 265 -12.04 2.25 8.84
C VAL A 265 -13.19 1.48 8.21
N HIS A 266 -13.20 0.15 8.38
CA HIS A 266 -14.17 -0.76 7.77
C HIS A 266 -14.27 -0.56 6.25
N PHE A 267 -13.12 -0.33 5.60
CA PHE A 267 -13.07 -0.11 4.17
C PHE A 267 -13.15 -1.43 3.42
N GLY A 268 -14.23 -1.61 2.64
CA GLY A 268 -14.50 -2.87 1.94
C GLY A 268 -14.78 -4.04 2.89
N ASP A 269 -15.13 -5.17 2.29
CA ASP A 269 -15.33 -6.45 2.99
C ASP A 269 -14.05 -7.30 2.84
N GLY A 270 -13.49 -7.75 3.96
CA GLY A 270 -12.26 -8.56 3.98
C GLY A 270 -11.01 -7.85 3.42
N PHE A 271 -10.90 -6.53 3.54
CA PHE A 271 -9.79 -5.78 2.95
C PHE A 271 -8.49 -5.94 3.77
N GLY A 272 -7.63 -6.85 3.32
CA GLY A 272 -6.32 -7.12 3.92
C GLY A 272 -5.22 -6.09 3.60
N ASN A 273 -5.50 -4.78 3.71
CA ASN A 273 -4.47 -3.75 3.51
C ASN A 273 -4.78 -2.41 4.21
N THR A 274 -3.78 -1.52 4.25
CA THR A 274 -3.92 -0.10 4.57
C THR A 274 -3.10 0.74 3.59
N PHE A 275 -3.60 1.93 3.23
CA PHE A 275 -2.91 2.81 2.30
C PHE A 275 -3.31 4.28 2.47
N TRP A 276 -2.38 5.18 2.19
CA TRP A 276 -2.65 6.61 2.06
C TRP A 276 -3.16 6.95 0.65
N ASN A 277 -4.33 7.57 0.53
CA ASN A 277 -4.92 7.86 -0.79
C ASN A 277 -4.63 9.27 -1.32
N GLY A 278 -3.70 10.01 -0.68
CA GLY A 278 -3.43 11.42 -0.98
C GLY A 278 -4.17 12.42 -0.10
N ASN A 279 -5.22 11.99 0.63
CA ASN A 279 -6.04 12.87 1.46
C ASN A 279 -6.42 12.26 2.83
N ARG A 280 -6.54 10.94 2.92
CA ARG A 280 -6.88 10.24 4.16
C ARG A 280 -6.23 8.86 4.18
N ILE A 281 -6.01 8.33 5.39
CA ILE A 281 -5.56 6.96 5.59
C ILE A 281 -6.75 6.01 5.51
N ILE A 282 -6.63 4.96 4.70
CA ILE A 282 -7.64 3.91 4.55
C ILE A 282 -7.16 2.68 5.29
N ILE A 283 -7.98 2.13 6.18
CA ILE A 283 -7.63 1.01 7.05
C ILE A 283 -8.67 -0.10 6.86
N GLY A 284 -8.19 -1.26 6.41
CA GLY A 284 -9.00 -2.45 6.26
C GLY A 284 -9.09 -3.28 7.53
N ASP A 285 -10.14 -4.09 7.61
CA ASP A 285 -10.41 -4.99 8.73
C ASP A 285 -9.59 -6.29 8.67
N GLY A 286 -8.76 -6.47 7.66
CA GLY A 286 -8.11 -7.75 7.41
C GLY A 286 -9.04 -8.68 6.63
N ASP A 287 -8.57 -9.89 6.35
CA ASP A 287 -9.27 -10.90 5.56
C ASP A 287 -9.72 -12.11 6.41
N ASP A 288 -9.52 -12.04 7.73
CA ASP A 288 -9.77 -13.10 8.70
C ASP A 288 -9.07 -14.45 8.36
N LEU A 289 -8.10 -14.43 7.45
CA LEU A 289 -7.29 -15.58 7.05
C LEU A 289 -5.83 -15.39 7.46
N VAL A 290 -5.25 -14.27 7.05
CA VAL A 290 -3.86 -13.91 7.31
C VAL A 290 -3.79 -12.70 8.20
N PHE A 291 -4.56 -11.67 7.87
CA PHE A 291 -4.46 -10.38 8.54
C PHE A 291 -5.65 -10.14 9.45
N LYS A 292 -5.36 -9.70 10.67
CA LYS A 292 -6.31 -8.99 11.52
C LYS A 292 -6.56 -7.58 10.96
N ARG A 293 -7.46 -6.83 11.61
CA ARG A 293 -7.65 -5.40 11.33
C ARG A 293 -6.32 -4.66 11.38
N PHE A 294 -6.05 -3.85 10.36
CA PHE A 294 -4.76 -3.17 10.23
C PHE A 294 -4.51 -2.15 11.35
N SER A 295 -5.56 -1.69 12.03
CA SER A 295 -5.45 -0.80 13.18
C SER A 295 -4.75 -1.42 14.39
N VAL A 296 -4.58 -2.76 14.47
CA VAL A 296 -3.80 -3.39 15.56
C VAL A 296 -2.30 -3.16 15.44
N ALA A 297 -1.82 -2.82 14.25
CA ALA A 297 -0.41 -2.60 13.95
C ALA A 297 -0.17 -1.12 13.64
N PRO A 298 -0.09 -0.25 14.66
CA PRO A 298 -0.05 1.20 14.49
C PRO A 298 1.10 1.64 13.57
N GLU A 299 2.27 1.00 13.67
CA GLU A 299 3.45 1.31 12.85
C GLU A 299 3.20 1.13 11.35
N VAL A 300 2.31 0.20 10.95
CA VAL A 300 1.96 -0.07 9.55
C VAL A 300 1.09 1.06 9.00
N VAL A 301 0.14 1.54 9.80
CA VAL A 301 -0.73 2.69 9.46
C VAL A 301 0.08 3.99 9.42
N VAL A 302 1.00 4.17 10.37
CA VAL A 302 1.90 5.34 10.41
C VAL A 302 2.84 5.36 9.21
N ALA A 303 3.38 4.21 8.79
CA ALA A 303 4.22 4.13 7.60
C ALA A 303 3.49 4.70 6.38
N GLU A 304 2.21 4.36 6.20
CA GLU A 304 1.39 4.93 5.12
C GLU A 304 1.14 6.43 5.28
N LEU A 305 0.83 6.88 6.49
CA LEU A 305 0.68 8.30 6.81
C LEU A 305 1.96 9.10 6.50
N CYS A 306 3.14 8.50 6.64
CA CYS A 306 4.41 9.13 6.29
C CYS A 306 4.55 9.46 4.79
N ASN A 307 3.67 8.96 3.90
CA ASN A 307 3.58 9.47 2.53
C ASN A 307 3.12 10.94 2.46
N MET A 308 2.51 11.49 3.50
CA MET A 308 2.21 12.93 3.62
C MET A 308 3.46 13.79 3.75
N MET A 309 4.60 13.22 4.15
CA MET A 309 5.83 13.97 4.35
C MET A 309 6.43 14.37 2.99
N PRO A 310 6.54 15.67 2.65
CA PRO A 310 7.06 16.11 1.36
C PRO A 310 8.46 15.57 1.05
N GLU A 311 9.27 15.36 2.08
CA GLU A 311 10.62 14.81 1.96
C GLU A 311 10.61 13.32 1.56
N ILE A 312 9.61 12.55 2.01
CA ILE A 312 9.42 11.13 1.66
C ILE A 312 8.73 10.98 0.29
N ALA A 313 7.77 11.86 -0.03
CA ALA A 313 7.04 11.81 -1.29
C ALA A 313 7.94 12.00 -2.54
N ARG A 314 9.19 12.45 -2.37
CA ARG A 314 10.18 12.67 -3.43
C ARG A 314 10.96 11.43 -3.84
N PHE A 315 10.96 10.37 -3.02
CA PHE A 315 11.66 9.13 -3.38
C PHE A 315 10.95 8.43 -4.55
N GLY A 316 11.72 7.77 -5.41
CA GLY A 316 11.15 7.06 -6.56
C GLY A 316 10.49 5.75 -6.17
N GLY A 317 9.70 5.14 -7.05
CA GLY A 317 9.10 3.81 -6.85
C GLY A 317 10.01 2.63 -7.22
N ALA A 318 11.33 2.83 -7.27
CA ALA A 318 12.29 1.82 -7.74
C ALA A 318 13.70 2.04 -7.16
N GLY A 319 14.52 1.00 -7.22
CA GLY A 319 15.93 1.02 -6.83
C GLY A 319 16.17 1.45 -5.38
N GLN A 320 17.38 1.95 -5.11
CA GLN A 320 17.79 2.40 -3.76
C GLN A 320 16.93 3.57 -3.25
N SER A 321 16.51 4.49 -4.13
CA SER A 321 15.66 5.62 -3.75
C SER A 321 14.33 5.13 -3.17
N GLY A 322 13.64 4.21 -3.87
CA GLY A 322 12.38 3.65 -3.37
C GLY A 322 12.55 2.81 -2.12
N ALA A 323 13.58 1.95 -2.08
CA ALA A 323 13.88 1.14 -0.91
C ALA A 323 14.19 2.00 0.34
N LEU A 324 14.88 3.13 0.15
CA LEU A 324 15.14 4.08 1.22
C LEU A 324 13.86 4.81 1.67
N GLY A 325 13.00 5.22 0.73
CA GLY A 325 11.70 5.80 1.04
C GLY A 325 10.80 4.84 1.84
N ALA A 326 10.76 3.55 1.44
CA ALA A 326 10.04 2.51 2.16
C ALA A 326 10.60 2.29 3.58
N SER A 327 11.92 2.20 3.71
CA SER A 327 12.58 2.06 5.01
C SER A 327 12.32 3.25 5.93
N LEU A 328 12.36 4.49 5.41
CA LEU A 328 12.09 5.69 6.21
C LEU A 328 10.65 5.72 6.74
N ARG A 329 9.67 5.27 5.96
CA ARG A 329 8.28 5.14 6.41
C ARG A 329 8.17 4.13 7.57
N ASP A 330 8.79 2.96 7.43
CA ASP A 330 8.81 1.96 8.50
C ASP A 330 9.58 2.45 9.75
N VAL A 331 10.69 3.18 9.57
CA VAL A 331 11.46 3.81 10.68
C VAL A 331 10.55 4.72 11.50
N PHE A 332 9.84 5.65 10.86
CA PHE A 332 8.96 6.56 11.58
C PHE A 332 7.74 5.85 12.17
N GLY A 333 7.22 4.82 11.49
CA GLY A 333 6.19 3.94 12.03
C GLY A 333 6.58 3.32 13.36
N LEU A 334 7.74 2.66 13.40
CA LEU A 334 8.27 2.05 14.62
C LEU A 334 8.56 3.09 15.71
N LEU A 335 9.09 4.25 15.36
CA LEU A 335 9.36 5.31 16.34
C LEU A 335 8.09 5.87 16.98
N VAL A 336 7.01 6.08 16.21
CA VAL A 336 5.71 6.50 16.76
C VAL A 336 5.19 5.45 17.74
N ARG A 337 5.25 4.17 17.36
CA ARG A 337 4.84 3.07 18.23
C ARG A 337 5.65 3.03 19.52
N GLN A 338 6.98 3.02 19.41
CA GLN A 338 7.87 2.98 20.57
C GLN A 338 7.63 4.19 21.48
N TYR A 339 7.40 5.38 20.92
CA TYR A 339 7.07 6.57 21.69
C TYR A 339 5.72 6.45 22.42
N ALA A 340 4.69 5.95 21.72
CA ALA A 340 3.36 5.76 22.31
C ALA A 340 3.36 4.76 23.47
N TYR A 341 4.21 3.73 23.40
CA TYR A 341 4.33 2.68 24.42
C TYR A 341 5.48 2.90 25.42
N GLY A 342 6.31 3.93 25.22
CA GLY A 342 7.47 4.20 26.06
C GLY A 342 8.57 3.14 25.96
N GLU A 343 8.69 2.47 24.82
CA GLU A 343 9.66 1.39 24.60
C GLU A 343 11.07 1.95 24.41
N ALA A 344 12.06 1.34 25.05
CA ALA A 344 13.46 1.59 24.77
C ALA A 344 13.92 0.78 23.55
N ALA A 345 15.02 1.20 22.91
CA ALA A 345 15.56 0.54 21.73
C ALA A 345 15.91 -0.94 21.96
N ASP A 346 16.38 -1.29 23.17
CA ASP A 346 16.76 -2.67 23.51
C ASP A 346 15.55 -3.57 23.80
N ASP A 347 14.41 -2.98 24.18
CA ASP A 347 13.20 -3.70 24.58
C ASP A 347 12.17 -3.81 23.43
N ALA A 348 12.26 -2.95 22.42
CA ALA A 348 11.33 -2.94 21.29
C ALA A 348 11.47 -4.22 20.43
N SER A 349 10.36 -4.70 19.85
CA SER A 349 10.36 -5.90 19.01
C SER A 349 11.12 -5.73 17.69
N TRP A 350 11.11 -4.49 17.15
CA TRP A 350 11.64 -4.15 15.83
C TRP A 350 10.98 -4.93 14.69
N ILE A 351 9.72 -5.32 14.89
CA ILE A 351 8.88 -5.98 13.89
C ILE A 351 7.85 -4.99 13.37
N VAL A 352 7.73 -4.89 12.05
CA VAL A 352 6.67 -4.11 11.38
C VAL A 352 5.49 -5.06 11.13
N GLY A 353 4.30 -4.69 11.59
CA GLY A 353 3.12 -5.56 11.51
C GLY A 353 3.07 -6.58 12.64
N GLU A 354 3.64 -6.27 13.80
CA GLU A 354 3.59 -7.19 14.94
C GLU A 354 2.15 -7.38 15.41
N GLY A 355 1.75 -8.62 15.61
CA GLY A 355 0.38 -8.96 16.00
C GLY A 355 -0.66 -8.78 14.91
N LEU A 356 -0.28 -8.30 13.71
CA LEU A 356 -1.17 -8.19 12.54
C LEU A 356 -1.51 -9.57 11.98
N LEU A 357 -0.58 -10.51 12.01
CA LEU A 357 -0.80 -11.88 11.55
C LEU A 357 -1.74 -12.63 12.51
N LEU A 358 -2.67 -13.40 11.93
CA LEU A 358 -3.59 -14.25 12.68
C LEU A 358 -2.90 -15.46 13.30
N PRO A 359 -3.43 -16.00 14.41
CA PRO A 359 -2.97 -17.28 14.95
C PRO A 359 -3.02 -18.37 13.87
N GLY A 360 -1.91 -19.06 13.65
CA GLY A 360 -1.79 -20.11 12.63
C GLY A 360 -1.06 -19.69 11.36
N VAL A 361 -0.69 -18.40 11.23
CA VAL A 361 0.30 -17.93 10.25
C VAL A 361 1.68 -17.99 10.90
N ASP A 362 2.64 -18.64 10.23
CA ASP A 362 4.02 -18.79 10.73
C ASP A 362 4.84 -17.51 10.48
N GLY A 363 4.66 -16.51 11.35
CA GLY A 363 5.42 -15.27 11.32
C GLY A 363 5.22 -14.36 12.53
N GLU A 364 6.20 -13.47 12.76
CA GLU A 364 6.14 -12.42 13.79
C GLU A 364 5.47 -11.15 13.27
N GLY A 365 5.56 -10.89 11.95
CA GLY A 365 4.97 -9.73 11.28
C GLY A 365 5.32 -9.68 9.80
N LEU A 366 5.22 -8.49 9.19
CA LEU A 366 5.49 -8.29 7.76
C LEU A 366 6.98 -8.17 7.46
N ARG A 367 7.74 -7.50 8.34
CA ARG A 367 9.17 -7.18 8.15
C ARG A 367 9.89 -7.13 9.48
N SER A 368 11.19 -7.43 9.47
CA SER A 368 12.05 -7.39 10.66
C SER A 368 13.21 -6.42 10.45
N PHE A 369 13.33 -5.43 11.31
CA PHE A 369 14.46 -4.49 11.30
C PHE A 369 15.73 -5.13 11.87
N ARG A 370 15.58 -6.07 12.80
CA ARG A 370 16.68 -6.78 13.46
C ARG A 370 17.33 -7.82 12.56
N LEU A 371 16.50 -8.62 11.90
CA LEU A 371 16.89 -9.70 10.98
C LEU A 371 15.98 -9.66 9.73
N PRO A 372 16.19 -8.72 8.79
CA PRO A 372 15.43 -8.73 7.54
C PRO A 372 15.55 -10.09 6.84
N GLY A 373 14.44 -10.59 6.29
CA GLY A 373 14.38 -11.91 5.66
C GLY A 373 13.91 -13.02 6.61
N THR A 374 13.51 -12.68 7.84
CA THR A 374 13.08 -13.66 8.85
C THR A 374 11.75 -13.30 9.52
N ALA A 375 11.00 -12.32 9.02
CA ALA A 375 9.76 -11.89 9.67
C ALA A 375 8.66 -12.97 9.62
N TYR A 376 8.66 -13.79 8.58
CA TYR A 376 7.75 -14.91 8.40
C TYR A 376 8.39 -15.98 7.52
N ASP A 377 7.98 -17.23 7.73
CA ASP A 377 8.32 -18.39 6.90
C ASP A 377 7.12 -19.35 6.94
N ASP A 378 6.13 -19.04 6.11
CA ASP A 378 4.81 -19.68 6.16
C ASP A 378 4.52 -20.42 4.85
N PRO A 379 3.91 -21.63 4.90
CA PRO A 379 3.64 -22.42 3.70
C PRO A 379 2.75 -21.72 2.66
N VAL A 380 1.91 -20.76 3.08
CA VAL A 380 0.98 -20.00 2.23
C VAL A 380 1.59 -18.66 1.82
N LEU A 381 2.21 -17.93 2.75
CA LEU A 381 2.82 -16.63 2.46
C LEU A 381 4.20 -16.73 1.78
N GLY A 382 4.83 -17.89 1.85
CA GLY A 382 6.24 -18.06 1.54
C GLY A 382 7.12 -17.52 2.66
N SER A 383 8.38 -17.22 2.33
CA SER A 383 9.34 -16.66 3.27
C SER A 383 9.55 -15.16 3.02
N ASP A 384 9.88 -14.42 4.08
CA ASP A 384 10.26 -13.01 4.00
C ASP A 384 11.43 -12.82 3.01
N PRO A 385 11.24 -12.10 1.90
CA PRO A 385 12.25 -11.97 0.86
C PRO A 385 13.33 -10.93 1.16
N GLN A 386 13.22 -10.16 2.25
CA GLN A 386 14.03 -8.97 2.47
C GLN A 386 15.54 -9.23 2.48
N ALA A 387 16.28 -8.32 1.86
CA ALA A 387 17.73 -8.30 1.91
C ALA A 387 18.19 -7.65 3.22
N ALA A 388 19.17 -8.25 3.89
CA ALA A 388 19.74 -7.79 5.15
C ALA A 388 21.16 -7.18 5.00
N HIS A 389 21.77 -7.30 3.81
CA HIS A 389 23.11 -6.77 3.49
C HIS A 389 23.17 -6.26 2.04
N MET A 390 24.08 -5.33 1.73
CA MET A 390 24.22 -4.76 0.38
C MET A 390 24.62 -5.79 -0.69
N ASP A 391 25.28 -6.89 -0.32
CA ASP A 391 25.62 -8.00 -1.23
C ASP A 391 24.37 -8.74 -1.77
N GLU A 392 23.29 -8.68 -0.99
CA GLU A 392 21.99 -9.27 -1.31
C GLU A 392 21.11 -8.31 -2.09
N TYR A 393 21.53 -7.05 -2.28
CA TYR A 393 20.77 -6.08 -3.07
C TYR A 393 20.55 -6.61 -4.49
N ARG A 394 19.29 -6.54 -4.93
CA ARG A 394 18.88 -6.91 -6.29
C ARG A 394 17.89 -5.89 -6.80
N ASP A 395 18.23 -5.21 -7.88
CA ASP A 395 17.27 -4.39 -8.60
C ASP A 395 16.51 -5.25 -9.62
N GLU A 396 15.27 -4.87 -9.92
CA GLU A 396 14.44 -5.62 -10.86
C GLU A 396 14.26 -4.84 -12.16
N PRO A 397 14.72 -5.37 -13.31
CA PRO A 397 14.66 -4.67 -14.58
C PRO A 397 13.23 -4.54 -15.10
N ARG A 398 12.33 -5.44 -14.66
CA ARG A 398 10.93 -5.50 -15.07
C ARG A 398 10.07 -4.54 -14.26
N ALA A 399 9.25 -3.75 -14.95
CA ALA A 399 8.48 -2.67 -14.33
C ALA A 399 7.54 -3.18 -13.23
N GLU A 400 6.92 -4.32 -13.46
CA GLU A 400 5.98 -4.98 -12.58
C GLU A 400 6.61 -5.56 -11.30
N GLN A 401 7.95 -5.70 -11.25
CA GLN A 401 8.68 -6.24 -10.09
C GLN A 401 9.47 -5.18 -9.31
N ARG A 402 9.57 -3.95 -9.85
CA ARG A 402 10.32 -2.85 -9.22
C ARG A 402 9.81 -2.52 -7.82
N GLU A 403 8.49 -2.51 -7.62
CA GLU A 403 7.89 -2.22 -6.31
C GLU A 403 8.17 -3.34 -5.30
N ALA A 404 8.06 -4.61 -5.71
CA ALA A 404 8.44 -5.74 -4.86
C ALA A 404 9.93 -5.68 -4.47
N ALA A 405 10.80 -5.26 -5.39
CA ALA A 405 12.22 -5.05 -5.10
C ALA A 405 12.47 -3.88 -4.13
N VAL A 406 11.66 -2.83 -4.17
CA VAL A 406 11.72 -1.74 -3.19
C VAL A 406 11.48 -2.28 -1.78
N HIS A 407 10.43 -3.07 -1.57
CA HIS A 407 10.14 -3.65 -0.25
C HIS A 407 11.21 -4.68 0.16
N ARG A 408 11.71 -5.48 -0.79
CA ARG A 408 12.83 -6.42 -0.56
C ARG A 408 14.08 -5.70 -0.06
N ASN A 409 14.54 -4.69 -0.80
CA ASN A 409 15.79 -4.00 -0.53
C ASN A 409 15.69 -3.00 0.63
N SER A 410 14.48 -2.65 1.08
CA SER A 410 14.27 -1.77 2.24
C SER A 410 14.81 -2.36 3.56
N GLY A 411 15.01 -3.68 3.64
CA GLY A 411 15.62 -4.34 4.79
C GLY A 411 17.06 -3.84 5.08
N ILE A 412 17.82 -3.49 4.05
CA ILE A 412 19.21 -3.04 4.16
C ILE A 412 19.32 -1.74 4.99
N PRO A 413 18.69 -0.61 4.59
CA PRO A 413 18.70 0.62 5.41
C PRO A 413 17.92 0.48 6.73
N SER A 414 16.90 -0.38 6.79
CA SER A 414 16.14 -0.63 8.03
C SER A 414 17.02 -1.28 9.10
N ARG A 415 17.85 -2.25 8.70
CA ARG A 415 18.83 -2.89 9.59
C ARG A 415 19.92 -1.93 10.05
N ALA A 416 20.36 -1.01 9.19
CA ALA A 416 21.29 0.04 9.59
C ALA A 416 20.68 0.93 10.71
N PHE A 417 19.41 1.30 10.58
CA PHE A 417 18.71 2.07 11.61
C PHE A 417 18.63 1.30 12.94
N TYR A 418 18.20 0.04 12.91
CA TYR A 418 18.14 -0.82 14.09
C TYR A 418 19.48 -0.90 14.82
N ARG A 419 20.56 -1.20 14.08
CA ARG A 419 21.90 -1.32 14.67
C ARG A 419 22.36 -0.02 15.30
N ALA A 420 22.10 1.11 14.65
CA ALA A 420 22.43 2.41 15.21
C ALA A 420 21.61 2.70 16.48
N ALA A 421 20.30 2.46 16.46
CA ALA A 421 19.40 2.72 17.58
C ALA A 421 19.77 1.90 18.82
N VAL A 422 19.95 0.58 18.66
CA VAL A 422 20.34 -0.33 19.76
C VAL A 422 21.73 0.03 20.31
N ALA A 423 22.70 0.30 19.44
CA ALA A 423 24.05 0.64 19.90
C ALA A 423 24.15 2.03 20.57
N LEU A 424 23.24 2.96 20.24
CA LEU A 424 23.12 4.25 20.93
C LEU A 424 22.35 4.12 22.26
N GLY A 425 21.47 3.13 22.38
CA GLY A 425 20.68 2.83 23.58
C GLY A 425 19.61 3.88 23.88
N GLY A 426 18.91 3.70 25.00
CA GLY A 426 17.83 4.59 25.42
C GLY A 426 16.61 4.52 24.49
N HIS A 427 15.90 5.63 24.34
CA HIS A 427 14.77 5.70 23.42
C HIS A 427 15.25 6.06 22.01
N ALA A 428 14.91 5.22 21.02
CA ALA A 428 15.49 5.34 19.67
C ALA A 428 15.22 6.71 19.02
N TRP A 429 14.11 7.37 19.35
CA TRP A 429 13.75 8.68 18.79
C TRP A 429 14.65 9.83 19.27
N GLU A 430 15.30 9.72 20.42
CA GLU A 430 16.09 10.80 21.03
C GLU A 430 17.40 11.07 20.29
N CYS A 431 18.02 10.02 19.73
CA CYS A 431 19.28 10.12 19.01
C CYS A 431 19.20 9.55 17.59
N ALA A 432 19.01 8.25 17.41
CA ALA A 432 19.00 7.64 16.07
C ALA A 432 17.86 8.21 15.20
N GLY A 433 16.64 8.30 15.73
CA GLY A 433 15.49 8.87 15.05
C GLY A 433 15.70 10.33 14.65
N ALA A 434 16.23 11.15 15.56
CA ALA A 434 16.61 12.54 15.26
C ALA A 434 17.69 12.64 14.17
N VAL A 435 18.71 11.78 14.20
CA VAL A 435 19.73 11.72 13.14
C VAL A 435 19.10 11.43 11.77
N TRP A 436 18.24 10.40 11.68
CA TRP A 436 17.55 10.04 10.45
C TRP A 436 16.61 11.16 9.97
N TYR A 437 15.82 11.73 10.87
CA TYR A 437 14.91 12.84 10.58
C TYR A 437 15.65 14.06 10.03
N HIS A 438 16.76 14.45 10.65
CA HIS A 438 17.54 15.60 10.18
C HIS A 438 18.34 15.32 8.91
N ALA A 439 18.76 14.07 8.68
CA ALA A 439 19.34 13.68 7.40
C ALA A 439 18.31 13.79 6.25
N LEU A 440 17.05 13.42 6.52
CA LEU A 440 15.96 13.53 5.56
C LEU A 440 15.50 14.98 5.32
N THR A 441 15.21 15.72 6.39
CA THR A 441 14.59 17.06 6.33
C THR A 441 15.58 18.20 6.10
N HIS A 442 16.88 17.90 6.07
CA HIS A 442 17.92 18.89 5.79
C HIS A 442 17.98 20.04 6.81
N THR A 443 17.41 19.86 8.00
CA THR A 443 17.44 20.92 9.03
C THR A 443 18.75 20.88 9.83
N GLY A 444 19.50 21.98 9.78
CA GLY A 444 20.56 22.31 10.74
C GLY A 444 20.05 22.30 12.20
N PRO A 445 20.92 22.54 13.20
CA PRO A 445 20.62 22.21 14.60
C PRO A 445 19.41 22.96 15.16
N GLN A 446 18.64 22.31 16.03
CA GLN A 446 18.02 23.00 17.17
C GLN A 446 18.59 22.38 18.46
N PRO A 447 19.24 23.16 19.34
CA PRO A 447 19.60 22.74 20.69
C PRO A 447 18.39 22.79 21.65
N PRO A 448 18.48 22.19 22.85
CA PRO A 448 17.32 21.98 23.71
C PRO A 448 16.79 23.30 24.29
N GLY A 449 15.49 23.58 24.09
CA GLY A 449 14.74 24.61 24.83
C GLY A 449 14.21 25.84 24.07
N GLY A 450 14.30 25.91 22.73
CA GLY A 450 13.75 27.04 21.96
C GLY A 450 12.43 26.71 21.22
N PRO A 451 11.50 27.66 21.05
CA PRO A 451 10.36 27.46 20.15
C PRO A 451 10.85 27.30 18.70
N ALA A 452 10.16 26.45 17.93
CA ALA A 452 10.48 26.15 16.54
C ALA A 452 10.32 27.40 15.66
N ASP A 453 11.40 27.85 15.03
CA ASP A 453 11.33 28.79 13.91
C ASP A 453 11.82 28.08 12.63
N PHE A 454 10.85 27.72 11.78
CA PHE A 454 11.08 27.12 10.47
C PHE A 454 11.32 28.24 9.46
N GLY A 455 12.55 28.74 9.41
CA GLY A 455 13.00 29.63 8.34
C GLY A 455 13.52 28.82 7.16
N THR A 456 12.85 28.91 6.01
CA THR A 456 13.38 28.55 4.69
C THR A 456 14.57 29.48 4.34
N ALA A 457 15.74 29.23 4.93
CA ALA A 457 16.98 29.84 4.48
C ALA A 457 17.66 28.85 3.54
N THR A 458 17.51 29.10 2.24
CA THR A 458 18.37 28.50 1.21
C THR A 458 19.80 28.97 1.45
N ASP A 459 20.52 28.23 2.29
CA ASP A 459 21.97 28.33 2.39
C ASP A 459 22.55 27.83 1.05
N PRO A 460 23.29 28.64 0.28
CA PRO A 460 23.88 28.21 -0.99
C PRO A 460 24.95 27.10 -0.84
N GLY A 461 25.32 26.73 0.40
CA GLY A 461 26.10 25.53 0.72
C GLY A 461 25.28 24.31 1.18
N ALA A 462 23.95 24.39 1.19
CA ALA A 462 23.04 23.34 1.64
C ALA A 462 23.12 22.07 0.77
N PRO A 463 23.41 20.88 1.34
CA PRO A 463 23.25 19.62 0.63
C PRO A 463 21.85 19.43 0.01
N VAL A 464 21.82 19.03 -1.25
CA VAL A 464 20.60 18.80 -2.04
C VAL A 464 19.66 17.82 -1.34
N ALA A 465 18.37 18.16 -1.28
CA ALA A 465 17.33 17.27 -0.74
C ALA A 465 17.28 15.94 -1.50
N PHE A 466 17.04 14.84 -0.79
CA PHE A 466 16.91 13.53 -1.43
C PHE A 466 15.68 13.46 -2.35
N GLY A 467 15.75 12.55 -3.31
CA GLY A 467 14.70 12.34 -4.30
C GLY A 467 14.94 11.06 -5.09
N THR A 468 14.46 11.02 -6.32
CA THR A 468 14.46 9.82 -7.19
C THR A 468 15.85 9.23 -7.46
N SER A 469 16.93 10.01 -7.31
CA SER A 469 18.33 9.57 -7.47
C SER A 469 19.05 9.26 -6.16
N ALA A 470 18.36 9.28 -5.02
CA ALA A 470 18.95 8.98 -3.72
C ALA A 470 19.54 7.56 -3.70
N THR A 471 20.76 7.45 -3.15
CA THR A 471 21.44 6.19 -2.91
C THR A 471 21.59 5.94 -1.42
N PHE A 472 21.74 4.67 -1.03
CA PHE A 472 22.00 4.30 0.36
C PHE A 472 23.28 4.96 0.87
N ALA A 473 24.36 4.95 0.09
CA ALA A 473 25.63 5.56 0.46
C ALA A 473 25.51 7.08 0.70
N ALA A 474 24.77 7.81 -0.15
CA ALA A 474 24.57 9.24 0.02
C ALA A 474 23.74 9.57 1.27
N PHE A 475 22.73 8.76 1.58
CA PHE A 475 21.96 8.91 2.82
C PHE A 475 22.80 8.55 4.04
N ALA A 476 23.55 7.46 3.99
CA ALA A 476 24.44 7.01 5.04
C ALA A 476 25.47 8.09 5.42
N GLU A 477 26.21 8.64 4.46
CA GLU A 477 27.16 9.73 4.74
C GLU A 477 26.48 10.96 5.35
N ARG A 478 25.24 11.27 4.93
CA ARG A 478 24.48 12.36 5.55
C ARG A 478 24.09 12.06 7.00
N THR A 479 23.67 10.84 7.32
CA THR A 479 23.39 10.46 8.71
C THR A 479 24.65 10.55 9.58
N VAL A 480 25.81 10.16 9.06
CA VAL A 480 27.08 10.28 9.78
C VAL A 480 27.45 11.75 10.03
N ALA A 481 27.29 12.62 9.01
CA ALA A 481 27.55 14.05 9.15
C ALA A 481 26.58 14.72 10.16
N VAL A 482 25.32 14.30 10.18
CA VAL A 482 24.32 14.78 11.16
C VAL A 482 24.67 14.31 12.57
N ALA A 483 25.05 13.05 12.74
CA ALA A 483 25.47 12.49 14.02
C ALA A 483 26.68 13.24 14.59
N ASP A 484 27.69 13.52 13.75
CA ASP A 484 28.86 14.29 14.15
C ASP A 484 28.51 15.69 14.63
N LYS A 485 27.72 16.41 13.82
CA LYS A 485 27.34 17.79 14.10
C LYS A 485 26.49 17.93 15.37
N ARG A 486 25.62 16.96 15.67
CA ARG A 486 24.65 17.07 16.78
C ARG A 486 25.06 16.33 18.06
N TYR A 487 25.73 15.20 17.94
CA TYR A 487 25.96 14.27 19.05
C TYR A 487 27.44 13.89 19.23
N GLY A 488 28.32 14.32 18.32
CA GLY A 488 29.76 14.15 18.43
C GLY A 488 30.26 12.74 18.12
N SER A 489 31.55 12.54 18.34
CA SER A 489 32.34 11.44 17.74
C SER A 489 31.91 10.01 18.11
N VAL A 490 31.28 9.81 19.27
CA VAL A 490 30.75 8.50 19.67
C VAL A 490 29.57 8.12 18.77
N ALA A 491 28.59 9.01 18.64
CA ALA A 491 27.42 8.80 17.78
C ALA A 491 27.84 8.69 16.31
N THR A 492 28.78 9.53 15.85
CA THR A 492 29.37 9.43 14.51
C THR A 492 29.89 8.03 14.20
N ARG A 493 30.66 7.45 15.14
CA ARG A 493 31.25 6.12 14.96
C ARG A 493 30.21 5.03 14.95
N VAL A 494 29.22 5.09 15.85
CA VAL A 494 28.12 4.12 15.91
C VAL A 494 27.29 4.14 14.62
N VAL A 495 26.87 5.32 14.15
CA VAL A 495 26.09 5.45 12.93
C VAL A 495 26.89 4.99 11.71
N ARG A 496 28.18 5.36 11.60
CA ARG A 496 29.04 4.89 10.51
C ARG A 496 29.20 3.36 10.55
N GLN A 497 29.44 2.78 11.72
CA GLN A 497 29.59 1.34 11.87
C GLN A 497 28.30 0.60 11.48
N ALA A 498 27.13 1.12 11.86
CA ALA A 498 25.86 0.52 11.52
C ALA A 498 25.62 0.40 10.00
N TRP A 499 26.05 1.40 9.22
CA TRP A 499 26.02 1.35 7.75
C TRP A 499 27.12 0.47 7.14
N SER A 500 28.34 0.51 7.69
CA SER A 500 29.44 -0.34 7.19
C SER A 500 29.18 -1.82 7.45
N ASP A 501 28.57 -2.17 8.58
CA ASP A 501 28.25 -3.56 8.91
C ASP A 501 27.17 -4.19 8.01
N ILE A 502 26.47 -3.37 7.23
CA ILE A 502 25.50 -3.83 6.22
C ILE A 502 25.98 -3.58 4.78
N GLY A 503 27.25 -3.21 4.61
CA GLY A 503 27.93 -3.12 3.32
C GLY A 503 27.64 -1.85 2.51
N VAL A 504 27.16 -0.78 3.16
CA VAL A 504 26.83 0.49 2.46
C VAL A 504 27.98 1.50 2.49
N LEU A 505 28.75 1.58 3.60
CA LEU A 505 29.88 2.51 3.78
C LEU A 505 31.23 1.80 3.90
#